data_AF-A0A529L8L6-F1
#
_entry.id   AF-A0A529L8L6-F1
#
_cell.length_a   1.000
_cell.length_b   1.000
_cell.length_c   1.000
_cell.angle_alpha   90.00
_cell.angle_beta   90.00
_cell.angle_gamma   90.00
#
_symmetry.space_group_name_H-M   'P 1'
#
loop_
_entity.id
_entity.type
_entity.pdbx_description
1 polymer ?
#
loop_
_entity_poly.entity_id
_entity_poly.type
_entity_poly.pdbx_seq_one_letter_code
_entity_poly.pdbx_strand_id
1 'polypeptide(L)' 'SKQVFGGRPHDRAHAIAVYEANVEAVLKSVPAERLLVHKLGDGWEPLCAHLGVPVPAEPYPNRNTTKEFRTALSLN' A
#
# COMPACT_ATOMS: atom_id res chain seq x y z
N SER A 1 -7.77 19.39 -10.39
CA SER A 1 -7.28 18.18 -9.73
C SER A 1 -5.76 18.15 -9.80
N LYS A 2 -5.04 17.88 -8.71
CA LYS A 2 -3.58 17.74 -8.71
C LYS A 2 -3.26 16.32 -9.21
N GLN A 3 -2.63 16.18 -10.38
CA GLN A 3 -2.28 14.87 -10.93
C GLN A 3 -1.26 14.16 -10.03
N VAL A 4 -1.47 12.86 -9.79
CA VAL A 4 -0.52 12.01 -9.04
C VAL A 4 0.82 11.98 -9.79
N PHE A 5 1.94 11.86 -9.06
CA PHE A 5 3.29 11.93 -9.61
C PHE A 5 3.60 13.22 -10.39
N GLY A 6 2.85 14.32 -10.14
CA GLY A 6 3.04 15.56 -10.89
C GLY A 6 2.85 15.40 -12.41
N GLY A 7 2.05 14.42 -12.84
CA GLY A 7 1.80 14.13 -14.25
C GLY A 7 2.92 13.39 -14.98
N ARG A 8 3.96 12.89 -14.28
CA ARG A 8 5.09 12.16 -14.87
C ARG A 8 5.23 10.72 -14.35
N PRO A 9 4.19 9.86 -14.45
CA PRO A 9 4.24 8.50 -13.91
C PRO A 9 5.23 7.58 -14.66
N HIS A 10 5.59 7.89 -15.91
CA HIS A 10 6.50 7.08 -16.73
C HIS A 10 7.98 7.35 -16.47
N ASP A 11 8.31 8.45 -15.80
CA ASP A 11 9.69 8.74 -15.35
C ASP A 11 9.95 7.92 -14.08
N ARG A 12 10.69 6.81 -14.24
CA ARG A 12 10.95 5.85 -13.15
C ARG A 12 11.61 6.51 -11.94
N ALA A 13 12.62 7.34 -12.16
CA ALA A 13 13.35 7.97 -11.06
C ALA A 13 12.45 8.93 -10.29
N HIS A 14 11.67 9.73 -11.03
CA HIS A 14 10.68 10.63 -10.43
C HIS A 14 9.58 9.89 -9.67
N ALA A 15 9.03 8.81 -10.24
CA ALA A 15 7.98 8.03 -9.59
C ALA A 15 8.44 7.41 -8.26
N ILE A 16 9.66 6.87 -8.22
CA ILE A 16 10.28 6.33 -7.00
C ILE A 16 10.47 7.45 -5.97
N ALA A 17 11.05 8.58 -6.36
CA ALA A 17 11.29 9.70 -5.43
C ALA A 17 9.99 10.25 -4.83
N VAL A 18 8.92 10.37 -5.62
CA VAL A 18 7.61 10.81 -5.12
C VAL A 18 7.00 9.78 -4.16
N TYR A 19 7.13 8.48 -4.45
CA TYR A 19 6.67 7.41 -3.56
C TYR A 19 7.40 7.46 -2.21
N GLU A 20 8.72 7.53 -2.21
CA GLU A 20 9.56 7.58 -1.00
C GLU A 20 9.26 8.82 -0.17
N ALA A 21 9.18 9.99 -0.80
CA ALA A 21 8.83 11.24 -0.11
C ALA A 21 7.43 11.19 0.53
N ASN A 22 6.46 10.53 -0.11
CA ASN A 22 5.14 10.35 0.47
C ASN A 22 5.17 9.41 1.69
N VAL A 23 5.89 8.28 1.60
CA VAL A 23 6.06 7.35 2.73
C VAL A 23 6.72 8.09 3.91
N GLU A 24 7.82 8.80 3.66
CA GLU A 24 8.53 9.56 4.68
C GLU A 24 7.65 10.64 5.33
N ALA A 25 6.87 11.38 4.53
CA ALA A 25 5.96 12.39 5.05
C ALA A 25 4.90 11.80 5.99
N VAL A 26 4.33 10.63 5.67
CA VAL A 26 3.38 9.92 6.54
C VAL A 26 4.07 9.46 7.82
N LEU A 27 5.22 8.79 7.71
CA LEU A 27 5.97 8.29 8.87
C LEU A 27 6.36 9.41 9.85
N LYS A 28 6.66 10.62 9.35
CA LYS A 28 7.03 11.78 10.17
C LYS A 28 5.84 12.51 10.80
N SER A 29 4.67 12.45 10.17
CA SER A 29 3.52 13.28 10.56
C SER A 29 2.47 12.55 11.38
N VAL A 30 2.38 11.22 11.28
CA VAL A 30 1.42 10.43 12.04
C VAL A 30 2.04 9.98 13.37
N PRO A 31 1.39 10.23 14.52
CA PRO A 31 1.86 9.72 15.81
C PRO A 31 2.01 8.20 15.80
N ALA A 32 3.07 7.69 16.42
CA ALA A 32 3.45 6.28 16.36
C ALA A 32 2.35 5.34 16.89
N GLU A 33 1.62 5.76 17.91
CA GLU A 33 0.52 5.01 18.50
C GLU A 33 -0.71 4.89 17.57
N ARG A 34 -0.80 5.73 16.53
CA ARG A 34 -1.86 5.71 15.51
C ARG A 34 -1.38 5.17 14.16
N LEU A 35 -0.14 4.68 14.08
CA LEU A 35 0.51 4.30 12.84
C LEU A 35 0.89 2.81 12.87
N LEU A 36 0.42 2.07 11.88
CA LEU A 36 0.91 0.73 11.55
C LEU A 36 1.57 0.76 10.18
N VAL A 37 2.82 0.30 10.11
CA VAL A 37 3.50 0.00 8.83
C VAL A 37 3.22 -1.45 8.48
N HIS A 38 2.22 -1.69 7.63
CA HIS A 38 1.79 -3.02 7.20
C HIS A 38 2.38 -3.35 5.82
N LYS A 39 3.26 -4.35 5.75
CA LYS A 39 3.95 -4.78 4.52
C LYS A 39 3.18 -5.93 3.84
N LEU A 40 3.46 -6.12 2.55
CA LEU A 40 2.91 -7.24 1.81
C LEU A 40 3.37 -8.56 2.44
N GLY A 41 2.41 -9.39 2.83
CA GLY A 41 2.68 -10.69 3.47
C GLY A 41 2.56 -10.68 5.00
N ASP A 42 2.41 -9.53 5.64
CA ASP A 42 2.32 -9.43 7.11
C ASP A 42 1.05 -10.13 7.68
N GLY A 43 0.02 -10.33 6.87
CA GLY A 43 -1.15 -11.12 7.25
C GLY A 43 -2.11 -10.43 8.21
N TRP A 44 -2.97 -11.21 8.90
CA TRP A 44 -3.99 -10.66 9.79
C TRP A 44 -3.45 -10.22 11.15
N GLU A 45 -2.50 -10.96 11.71
CA GLU A 45 -2.06 -10.81 13.10
C GLU A 45 -1.63 -9.38 13.48
N PRO A 46 -0.66 -8.75 12.78
CA PRO A 46 -0.23 -7.39 13.15
C PRO A 46 -1.32 -6.33 12.91
N LEU A 47 -2.16 -6.52 11.89
CA LEU A 47 -3.26 -5.60 11.58
C LEU A 47 -4.35 -5.65 12.66
N CYS A 48 -4.82 -6.85 13.00
CA CYS A 48 -5.84 -7.06 14.02
C CYS A 48 -5.38 -6.61 15.40
N ALA A 49 -4.11 -6.88 15.75
CA ALA A 49 -3.51 -6.40 17.00
C ALA A 49 -3.49 -4.88 17.10
N HIS A 50 -3.13 -4.17 16.02
CA HIS A 50 -3.14 -2.70 16.00
C HIS A 50 -4.56 -2.12 16.10
N LEU A 51 -5.54 -2.77 15.46
CA LEU A 51 -6.93 -2.32 15.45
C LEU A 51 -7.73 -2.72 16.70
N GLY A 52 -7.19 -3.60 17.56
CA GLY A 52 -7.87 -4.08 18.76
C GLY A 52 -9.06 -5.01 18.47
N VAL A 53 -9.00 -5.77 17.38
CA VAL A 53 -10.08 -6.68 16.94
C VAL A 53 -9.57 -8.12 16.86
N PRO A 54 -10.45 -9.14 16.97
CA PRO A 54 -10.02 -10.54 16.82
C PRO A 54 -9.55 -10.85 15.40
N VAL A 55 -8.61 -11.79 15.28
CA VAL A 55 -8.16 -12.34 13.99
C VAL A 55 -9.27 -13.21 13.39
N PRO A 56 -9.68 -12.99 12.13
CA PRO A 56 -10.69 -13.83 11.49
C PRO A 56 -10.14 -15.21 11.15
N ALA A 57 -11.02 -16.20 11.03
CA ALA A 57 -10.63 -17.58 10.67
C ALA A 57 -10.32 -17.76 9.17
N GLU A 58 -10.57 -16.75 8.34
CA GLU A 58 -10.32 -16.79 6.90
C GLU A 58 -8.86 -16.44 6.57
N PRO A 59 -8.30 -16.99 5.48
CA PRO A 59 -6.95 -16.64 5.05
C PRO A 59 -6.87 -15.15 4.67
N TYR A 60 -5.70 -14.54 4.92
CA TYR A 60 -5.47 -13.16 4.50
C TYR A 60 -5.60 -13.05 2.97
N PRO A 61 -6.32 -12.04 2.45
CA PRO A 61 -6.60 -11.95 1.03
C PRO A 61 -5.33 -11.71 0.22
N ASN A 62 -5.17 -12.48 -0.86
CA ASN A 62 -4.15 -12.23 -1.88
C ASN A 62 -4.86 -12.11 -3.23
N ARG A 63 -5.08 -10.87 -3.67
CA ARG A 63 -5.79 -10.49 -4.89
C ARG A 63 -5.12 -9.27 -5.51
N ASN A 64 -5.57 -8.89 -6.70
CA ASN A 64 -5.03 -7.78 -7.47
C ASN A 64 -3.54 -7.96 -7.83
N THR A 65 -3.15 -9.21 -8.11
CA THR A 65 -1.82 -9.49 -8.66
C THR A 65 -1.67 -8.86 -10.04
N THR A 66 -0.43 -8.62 -10.48
CA THR A 66 -0.16 -8.09 -11.84
C THR A 66 -0.85 -8.91 -12.92
N LYS A 67 -0.88 -10.24 -12.78
CA LYS A 67 -1.57 -11.14 -13.72
C LYS A 67 -3.08 -10.90 -13.72
N GLU A 68 -3.71 -10.92 -12.54
CA GLU A 68 -5.16 -10.68 -12.42
C GLU A 68 -5.55 -9.30 -12.96
N PHE A 69 -4.76 -8.27 -12.65
CA PHE A 69 -5.02 -6.90 -13.09
C PHE A 69 -4.92 -6.75 -14.61
N ARG A 70 -3.87 -7.33 -15.21
CA ARG A 70 -3.70 -7.36 -16.68
C ARG A 70 -4.86 -8.08 -17.36
N THR A 71 -5.28 -9.23 -16.82
CA THR A 71 -6.44 -9.97 -17.32
C THR A 71 -7.73 -9.14 -17.22
N ALA A 72 -7.98 -8.48 -16.09
CA ALA A 72 -9.17 -7.66 -15.89
C ALA A 72 -9.26 -6.46 -16.84
N LEU A 73 -8.11 -5.94 -17.29
CA LEU A 73 -8.04 -4.82 -18.23
C LEU A 73 -7.82 -5.23 -19.69
N SER A 74 -7.84 -6.53 -20.00
CA SER A 74 -7.52 -7.06 -21.34
C SER A 74 -6.17 -6.59 -21.89
N LEU A 75 -5.22 -6.28 -21.00
CA LEU A 75 -3.84 -5.92 -21.34
C LEU A 75 -3.03 -7.22 -21.42
N ASN A 76 -3.15 -7.92 -22.55
CA ASN A 76 -2.38 -9.14 -22.81
C ASN A 76 -0.92 -8.82 -23.12
#